data_AF-A0A955CNH1-F1
#
_entry.id   AF-A0A955CNH1-F1
#
_cell.length_a   1.000
_cell.length_b   1.000
_cell.length_c   1.000
_cell.angle_alpha   90.00
_cell.angle_beta   90.00
_cell.angle_gamma   90.00
#
_symmetry.space_group_name_H-M   'P 1'
#
loop_
_entity.id
_entity.type
_entity.pdbx_description
1 polymer ?
#
loop_
_entity_poly.entity_id
_entity_poly.type
_entity_poly.pdbx_seq_one_letter_code
_entity_poly.pdbx_strand_id
1 'polypeptide(L)'
;MSKSLLDGIEFGEKRKAVDADWTKARKIAVGTVATLLAIGALGAGGYYAWQNRPVSLPKTADEAVAVINSGRVDRLNADRKRQYYAEASRLMEDVPQEERREMFRDEESREAMRQVMMEQMDNSMREIARGNVTFEQWAQQMRERWANRRPPEGQQRAEGERPEGPPEGERPSEADRREQMVSRMESGFQNGDGQRMGLMMAFRQRMGNAMRGGPGGRGGPPPGNRNGGN
;
A
#
# COMPACT_ATOMS: atom_id res chain seq x y z
N MET A 1 70.60 43.63 36.77
CA MET A 1 70.86 42.91 35.51
C MET A 1 69.77 41.87 35.31
N SER A 2 68.67 42.27 34.68
CA SER A 2 67.51 41.40 34.41
C SER A 2 67.66 40.81 33.02
N LYS A 3 67.97 39.50 32.94
CA LYS A 3 67.90 38.74 31.70
C LYS A 3 66.42 38.59 31.32
N SER A 4 66.05 39.16 30.17
CA SER A 4 64.73 39.05 29.56
C SER A 4 64.43 37.58 29.26
N LEU A 5 63.33 37.06 29.81
CA LEU A 5 62.78 35.72 29.52
C LEU A 5 62.08 35.63 28.16
N LEU A 6 62.19 36.66 27.32
CA LEU A 6 61.47 36.77 26.04
C LEU A 6 62.36 36.69 24.80
N ASP A 7 63.68 36.51 24.95
CA ASP A 7 64.64 36.41 23.82
C ASP A 7 64.63 35.07 23.07
N GLY A 8 63.64 34.20 23.32
CA GLY A 8 63.59 32.84 22.77
C GLY A 8 62.35 32.49 21.95
N ILE A 9 61.42 33.42 21.72
CA ILE A 9 60.26 33.14 20.86
C ILE A 9 60.58 33.67 19.47
N GLU A 10 61.28 32.85 18.69
CA GLU A 10 61.32 32.98 17.24
C GLU A 10 59.89 32.84 16.70
N PHE A 11 59.18 33.97 16.55
CA PHE A 11 57.99 34.08 15.71
C PHE A 11 58.39 34.02 14.22
N GLY A 12 59.12 32.97 13.87
CA GLY A 12 59.94 32.89 12.67
C GLY A 12 59.62 31.74 11.73
N GLU A 13 58.68 30.85 12.04
CA GLU A 13 58.08 30.03 10.98
C GLU A 13 56.90 30.81 10.39
N LYS A 14 57.21 31.61 9.36
CA LYS A 14 56.24 31.89 8.31
C LYS A 14 55.62 30.53 7.99
N ARG A 15 54.36 30.31 8.37
CA ARG A 15 53.59 29.15 7.88
C ARG A 15 53.90 29.15 6.39
N LYS A 16 54.64 28.15 5.91
CA LYS A 16 54.70 27.91 4.48
C LYS A 16 53.24 27.90 4.10
N ALA A 17 52.81 28.89 3.32
CA ALA A 17 51.57 28.75 2.61
C ALA A 17 51.67 27.34 2.04
N VAL A 18 50.66 26.51 2.27
CA VAL A 18 50.53 25.30 1.50
C VAL A 18 50.25 25.83 0.09
N ASP A 19 51.29 26.37 -0.55
CA ASP A 19 51.43 26.61 -1.95
C ASP A 19 51.48 25.19 -2.49
N ALA A 20 50.28 24.65 -2.57
CA ALA A 20 49.98 23.49 -3.34
C ALA A 20 50.27 23.95 -4.76
N ASP A 21 51.55 23.86 -5.15
CA ASP A 21 52.05 24.00 -6.51
C ASP A 21 51.51 22.83 -7.30
N TRP A 22 50.20 22.85 -7.49
CA TRP A 22 49.48 21.88 -8.27
C TRP A 22 49.82 22.18 -9.71
N THR A 23 50.41 21.18 -10.36
CA THR A 23 50.58 21.18 -11.81
C THR A 23 49.24 21.50 -12.48
N LYS A 24 49.26 22.16 -13.65
CA LYS A 24 48.04 22.49 -14.40
C LYS A 24 47.11 21.28 -14.54
N ALA A 25 47.69 20.10 -14.78
CA ALA A 25 46.97 18.82 -14.84
C ALA A 25 46.25 18.47 -13.52
N ARG A 26 46.89 18.68 -12.37
CA ARG A 26 46.28 18.41 -11.05
C ARG A 26 45.16 19.40 -10.71
N LYS A 27 45.32 20.68 -11.09
CA LYS A 27 44.24 21.68 -10.96
C LYS A 27 43.02 21.33 -11.81
N ILE A 28 43.24 20.90 -13.06
CA ILE A 28 42.17 20.45 -13.95
C ILE A 28 41.50 19.21 -13.37
N ALA A 29 42.28 18.18 -12.98
CA ALA A 29 41.74 16.95 -12.43
C ALA A 29 40.88 17.20 -11.17
N VAL A 30 41.36 18.01 -10.23
CA VAL A 30 40.59 18.34 -9.02
C VAL A 30 39.38 19.19 -9.36
N GLY A 31 39.49 20.15 -10.28
CA GLY A 31 38.35 20.94 -10.76
C GLY A 31 37.26 20.05 -11.37
N THR A 32 37.64 19.09 -12.23
CA THR A 32 36.71 18.14 -12.84
C THR A 32 36.06 17.24 -11.80
N VAL A 33 36.83 16.67 -10.85
CA VAL A 33 36.27 15.84 -9.78
C VAL A 33 35.33 16.66 -8.89
N ALA A 34 35.72 17.88 -8.49
CA ALA A 34 34.87 18.76 -7.71
C ALA A 34 33.58 19.12 -8.46
N THR A 35 33.66 19.32 -9.77
CA THR A 35 32.50 19.61 -10.62
C THR A 35 31.57 18.40 -10.72
N LEU A 36 32.11 17.20 -10.93
CA LEU A 36 31.33 15.96 -10.96
C LEU A 36 30.67 15.68 -9.60
N LEU A 37 31.37 15.91 -8.50
CA LEU A 37 30.81 15.81 -7.16
C LEU A 37 29.70 16.84 -6.91
N ALA A 38 29.89 18.09 -7.37
CA ALA A 38 28.85 19.12 -7.26
C ALA A 38 27.60 18.75 -8.08
N ILE A 39 27.76 18.25 -9.31
CA ILE A 39 26.65 17.78 -10.14
C ILE A 39 25.95 16.60 -9.47
N GLY A 40 26.72 15.63 -8.94
CA GLY A 40 26.18 14.49 -8.20
C GLY A 40 25.40 14.91 -6.96
N ALA A 41 25.92 15.86 -6.19
CA ALA A 41 25.26 16.40 -5.00
C ALA A 41 23.99 17.18 -5.33
N LEU A 42 23.99 17.97 -6.41
CA LEU A 42 22.80 18.67 -6.90
C LEU A 42 21.74 17.68 -7.40
N GLY A 43 22.13 16.62 -8.11
CA GLY A 43 21.23 15.57 -8.55
C GLY A 43 20.61 14.80 -7.37
N ALA A 44 21.45 14.37 -6.41
CA ALA A 44 20.99 13.68 -5.20
C ALA A 44 20.09 14.58 -4.33
N GLY A 45 20.47 15.84 -4.14
CA GLY A 45 19.68 16.83 -3.40
C GLY A 45 18.35 17.14 -4.08
N GLY A 46 18.34 17.26 -5.41
CA GLY A 46 17.12 17.45 -6.20
C GLY A 46 16.18 16.25 -6.12
N TYR A 47 16.71 15.03 -6.23
CA TYR A 47 15.93 13.81 -6.08
C TYR A 47 15.36 13.67 -4.67
N TYR A 48 16.17 13.94 -3.65
CA TYR A 48 15.73 13.95 -2.25
C TYR A 48 14.64 14.99 -2.00
N ALA A 49 14.80 16.21 -2.53
CA ALA A 49 13.80 17.26 -2.42
C ALA A 49 12.50 16.88 -3.13
N TRP A 50 12.57 16.25 -4.30
CA TRP A 50 11.40 15.76 -5.02
C TRP A 50 10.66 14.65 -4.26
N GLN A 51 11.40 13.68 -3.69
CA GLN A 51 10.80 12.61 -2.89
C GLN A 51 10.11 13.13 -1.62
N ASN A 52 10.67 14.17 -0.99
CA ASN A 52 10.13 14.75 0.24
C ASN A 52 9.11 15.86 0.02
N ARG A 53 8.78 16.22 -1.23
CA ARG A 53 7.72 17.19 -1.48
C ARG A 53 6.38 16.63 -1.00
N PRO A 54 5.59 17.42 -0.25
CA PRO A 54 4.28 17.01 0.20
C PRO A 54 3.42 16.68 -1.01
N VAL A 55 2.88 15.47 -1.03
CA VAL A 55 2.01 15.00 -2.09
C VAL A 55 0.68 15.77 -1.99
N SER A 56 0.26 16.40 -3.08
CA SER A 56 -1.09 16.96 -3.18
C SER A 56 -2.13 15.85 -3.17
N LEU A 57 -3.36 16.16 -2.75
CA LEU A 57 -4.45 15.21 -2.89
C LEU A 57 -4.67 14.90 -4.38
N PRO A 58 -4.93 13.62 -4.74
CA PRO A 58 -5.16 13.25 -6.12
C PRO A 58 -6.45 13.90 -6.60
N LYS A 59 -6.52 14.23 -7.88
CA LYS A 59 -7.72 14.78 -8.51
C LYS A 59 -8.42 13.80 -9.43
N THR A 60 -7.73 12.74 -9.84
CA THR A 60 -8.25 11.68 -10.70
C THR A 60 -7.90 10.30 -10.13
N ALA A 61 -8.65 9.27 -10.55
CA ALA A 61 -8.39 7.91 -10.13
C ALA A 61 -6.99 7.43 -10.59
N ASP A 62 -6.58 7.76 -11.81
CA ASP A 62 -5.25 7.41 -12.33
C ASP A 62 -4.12 8.07 -11.52
N GLU A 63 -4.28 9.34 -11.14
CA GLU A 63 -3.32 10.04 -10.29
C GLU A 63 -3.23 9.37 -8.91
N ALA A 64 -4.37 8.94 -8.35
CA ALA A 64 -4.39 8.21 -7.09
C ALA A 64 -3.63 6.88 -7.18
N VAL A 65 -3.84 6.10 -8.25
CA VAL A 65 -3.10 4.83 -8.48
C VAL A 65 -1.62 5.09 -8.62
N ALA A 66 -1.23 6.03 -9.49
CA ALA A 66 0.18 6.32 -9.78
C ALA A 66 0.95 6.73 -8.51
N VAL A 67 0.32 7.54 -7.67
CA VAL A 67 0.95 8.02 -6.44
C VAL A 67 1.02 6.95 -5.36
N ILE A 68 -0.01 6.10 -5.23
CA ILE A 68 0.02 4.94 -4.33
C ILE A 68 1.15 4.00 -4.74
N ASN A 69 1.25 3.68 -6.03
CA ASN A 69 2.30 2.79 -6.56
C ASN A 69 3.70 3.39 -6.46
N SER A 70 3.82 4.72 -6.43
CA SER A 70 5.13 5.38 -6.22
C SER A 70 5.69 5.20 -4.79
N GLY A 71 4.92 4.63 -3.85
CA GLY A 71 5.31 4.48 -2.45
C GLY A 71 5.47 5.81 -1.70
N ARG A 72 5.11 6.94 -2.32
CA ARG A 72 5.17 8.27 -1.68
C ARG A 72 4.14 8.40 -0.56
N VAL A 73 3.00 7.73 -0.69
CA VAL A 73 1.94 7.71 0.33
C VAL A 73 2.42 7.03 1.61
N ASP A 74 3.29 6.03 1.52
CA ASP A 74 3.79 5.28 2.68
C ASP A 74 4.67 6.10 3.61
N ARG A 75 5.29 7.16 3.08
CA ARG A 75 6.11 8.09 3.85
C ARG A 75 5.31 9.21 4.50
N LEU A 76 4.01 9.31 4.20
CA LEU A 76 3.14 10.33 4.80
C LEU A 76 2.80 9.97 6.25
N ASN A 77 2.52 10.99 7.07
CA ASN A 77 1.99 10.78 8.41
C ASN A 77 0.61 10.09 8.35
N ALA A 78 0.21 9.43 9.45
CA ALA A 78 -1.01 8.62 9.47
C ALA A 78 -2.29 9.43 9.17
N ASP A 79 -2.33 10.72 9.49
CA ASP A 79 -3.49 11.58 9.18
C ASP A 79 -3.56 11.94 7.68
N ARG A 80 -2.44 12.32 7.06
CA ARG A 80 -2.37 12.59 5.62
C ARG A 80 -2.59 11.33 4.81
N LYS A 81 -2.02 10.21 5.24
CA LYS A 81 -2.24 8.90 4.60
C LYS A 81 -3.74 8.58 4.55
N ARG A 82 -4.45 8.75 5.68
CA ARG A 82 -5.91 8.58 5.73
C ARG A 82 -6.67 9.54 4.80
N GLN A 83 -6.32 10.82 4.79
CA GLN A 83 -6.92 11.79 3.87
C GLN A 83 -6.71 11.39 2.41
N TYR A 84 -5.50 10.91 2.09
CA TYR A 84 -5.14 10.48 0.74
C TYR A 84 -5.97 9.29 0.28
N TYR A 85 -6.04 8.23 1.10
CA TYR A 85 -6.83 7.05 0.77
C TYR A 85 -8.34 7.32 0.76
N ALA A 86 -8.83 8.26 1.58
CA ALA A 86 -10.23 8.68 1.53
C ALA A 86 -10.56 9.38 0.19
N GLU A 87 -9.72 10.31 -0.26
CA GLU A 87 -9.90 10.98 -1.56
C GLU A 87 -9.74 9.99 -2.72
N ALA A 88 -8.75 9.10 -2.65
CA ALA A 88 -8.58 8.03 -3.63
C ALA A 88 -9.81 7.13 -3.72
N SER A 89 -10.40 6.75 -2.57
CA SER A 89 -11.63 5.96 -2.54
C SER A 89 -12.80 6.71 -3.19
N ARG A 90 -12.93 8.03 -2.96
CA ARG A 90 -13.98 8.84 -3.59
C ARG A 90 -13.83 8.84 -5.11
N LEU A 91 -12.62 9.14 -5.60
CA LEU A 91 -12.31 9.17 -7.03
C LEU A 91 -12.54 7.81 -7.69
N MET A 92 -12.19 6.73 -7.00
CA MET A 92 -12.43 5.36 -7.47
C MET A 92 -13.91 4.98 -7.49
N GLU A 93 -14.74 5.57 -6.63
CA GLU A 93 -16.18 5.37 -6.65
C GLU A 93 -16.81 5.96 -7.92
N ASP A 94 -16.28 7.11 -8.37
CA ASP A 94 -16.73 7.88 -9.53
C ASP A 94 -16.33 7.25 -10.89
N VAL A 95 -15.33 6.36 -10.93
CA VAL A 95 -14.90 5.68 -12.17
C VAL A 95 -16.01 4.76 -12.71
N PRO A 96 -16.31 4.74 -14.02
CA PRO A 96 -17.21 3.76 -14.65
C PRO A 96 -16.86 2.31 -14.29
N GLN A 97 -17.85 1.42 -14.33
CA GLN A 97 -17.61 0.02 -13.94
C GLN A 97 -16.67 -0.68 -14.93
N GLU A 98 -16.75 -0.31 -16.20
CA GLU A 98 -15.96 -0.83 -17.31
C GLU A 98 -14.47 -0.51 -17.10
N GLU A 99 -14.15 0.75 -16.86
CA GLU A 99 -12.77 1.22 -16.59
C GLU A 99 -12.21 0.61 -15.30
N ARG A 100 -13.02 0.49 -14.25
CA ARG A 100 -12.60 -0.23 -13.03
C ARG A 100 -12.20 -1.66 -13.33
N ARG A 101 -12.95 -2.37 -14.18
CA ARG A 101 -12.59 -3.76 -14.55
C ARG A 101 -11.26 -3.82 -15.29
N GLU A 102 -10.96 -2.82 -16.12
CA GLU A 102 -9.66 -2.71 -16.79
C GLU A 102 -8.52 -2.43 -15.80
N MET A 103 -8.71 -1.50 -14.85
CA MET A 103 -7.77 -1.29 -13.75
C MET A 103 -7.54 -2.55 -12.92
N PHE A 104 -8.55 -3.42 -12.77
CA PHE A 104 -8.37 -4.69 -12.06
C PHE A 104 -7.62 -5.75 -12.87
N ARG A 105 -7.50 -5.59 -14.20
CA ARG A 105 -6.71 -6.49 -15.05
C ARG A 105 -5.22 -6.16 -14.97
N ASP A 106 -4.88 -4.89 -14.84
CA ASP A 106 -3.53 -4.43 -14.61
C ASP A 106 -3.05 -4.77 -13.19
N GLU A 107 -1.85 -5.35 -13.05
CA GLU A 107 -1.36 -5.84 -11.76
C GLU A 107 -0.96 -4.69 -10.83
N GLU A 108 -0.34 -3.65 -11.38
CA GLU A 108 0.06 -2.46 -10.60
C GLU A 108 -1.17 -1.70 -10.09
N SER A 109 -2.17 -1.49 -10.94
CA SER A 109 -3.42 -0.83 -10.56
C SER A 109 -4.23 -1.65 -9.56
N ARG A 110 -4.20 -2.99 -9.71
CA ARG A 110 -4.85 -3.91 -8.77
C ARG A 110 -4.27 -3.82 -7.37
N GLU A 111 -2.95 -3.70 -7.23
CA GLU A 111 -2.31 -3.55 -5.93
C GLU A 111 -2.70 -2.23 -5.26
N ALA A 112 -2.65 -1.10 -5.98
CA ALA A 112 -3.11 0.19 -5.47
C ALA A 112 -4.57 0.12 -4.98
N MET A 113 -5.46 -0.46 -5.79
CA MET A 113 -6.87 -0.60 -5.42
C MET A 113 -7.06 -1.47 -4.18
N ARG A 114 -6.30 -2.55 -4.04
CA ARG A 114 -6.32 -3.37 -2.81
C ARG A 114 -5.91 -2.55 -1.59
N GLN A 115 -4.89 -1.71 -1.70
CA GLN A 115 -4.46 -0.85 -0.59
C GLN A 115 -5.55 0.15 -0.20
N VAL A 116 -6.19 0.81 -1.16
CA VAL A 116 -7.33 1.72 -0.91
C VAL A 116 -8.46 0.98 -0.19
N MET A 117 -8.83 -0.21 -0.65
CA MET A 117 -9.89 -1.02 -0.03
C MET A 117 -9.53 -1.44 1.39
N MET A 118 -8.27 -1.84 1.64
CA MET A 118 -7.81 -2.22 2.97
C MET A 118 -7.86 -1.04 3.95
N GLU A 119 -7.48 0.16 3.52
CA GLU A 119 -7.54 1.35 4.36
C GLU A 119 -8.99 1.79 4.64
N GLN A 120 -9.87 1.73 3.63
CA GLN A 120 -11.29 2.01 3.82
C GLN A 120 -11.90 1.05 4.84
N MET A 121 -11.59 -0.23 4.75
CA MET A 121 -12.02 -1.26 5.69
C MET A 121 -11.47 -1.00 7.09
N ASP A 122 -10.20 -0.61 7.23
CA ASP A 122 -9.60 -0.23 8.51
C ASP A 122 -10.32 0.95 9.15
N ASN A 123 -10.64 1.99 8.36
CA ASN A 123 -11.38 3.13 8.85
C ASN A 123 -12.80 2.75 9.31
N SER A 124 -13.53 1.93 8.54
CA SER A 124 -14.84 1.41 8.95
C SER A 124 -14.74 0.59 10.25
N MET A 125 -13.71 -0.24 10.40
CA MET A 125 -13.51 -1.01 11.63
C MET A 125 -13.26 -0.10 12.83
N ARG A 126 -12.48 0.97 12.66
CA ARG A 126 -12.26 1.98 13.73
C ARG A 126 -13.54 2.71 14.09
N GLU A 127 -14.38 3.05 13.12
CA GLU A 127 -15.69 3.68 13.38
C GLU A 127 -16.62 2.77 14.17
N ILE A 128 -16.62 1.47 13.85
CA ILE A 128 -17.37 0.47 14.61
C ILE A 128 -16.81 0.31 16.03
N ALA A 129 -15.49 0.25 16.18
CA ALA A 129 -14.83 0.16 17.48
C ALA A 129 -15.08 1.39 18.37
N ARG A 130 -15.22 2.57 17.77
CA ARG A 130 -15.60 3.81 18.46
C ARG A 130 -17.09 3.90 18.80
N GLY A 131 -17.92 2.99 18.27
CA GLY A 131 -19.37 3.00 18.46
C GLY A 131 -20.11 4.04 17.61
N ASN A 132 -19.44 4.67 16.63
CA ASN A 132 -20.08 5.65 15.74
C ASN A 132 -21.06 5.00 14.75
N VAL A 133 -20.77 3.75 14.36
CA VAL A 133 -21.59 2.95 13.43
C VAL A 133 -21.71 1.56 14.00
N THR A 134 -22.92 0.99 14.04
CA THR A 134 -23.07 -0.41 14.44
C THR A 134 -22.63 -1.35 13.31
N PHE A 135 -22.15 -2.54 13.65
CA PHE A 135 -21.79 -3.53 12.64
C PHE A 135 -22.97 -3.85 11.70
N GLU A 136 -24.20 -3.87 12.21
CA GLU A 136 -25.41 -4.13 11.42
C GLU A 136 -25.68 -3.01 10.41
N GLN A 137 -25.52 -1.74 10.80
CA GLN A 137 -25.65 -0.58 9.91
C GLN A 137 -24.60 -0.62 8.80
N TRP A 138 -23.34 -0.89 9.15
CA TRP A 138 -22.27 -1.06 8.17
C TRP A 138 -22.56 -2.22 7.20
N ALA A 139 -22.97 -3.38 7.72
CA ALA A 139 -23.28 -4.57 6.91
C ALA A 139 -24.51 -4.35 6.01
N GLN A 140 -25.49 -3.59 6.47
CA GLN A 140 -26.65 -3.18 5.67
C GLN A 140 -26.22 -2.23 4.54
N GLN A 141 -25.45 -1.18 4.86
CA GLN A 141 -24.94 -0.24 3.86
C GLN A 141 -24.12 -0.95 2.79
N MET A 142 -23.28 -1.92 3.18
CA MET A 142 -22.55 -2.74 2.23
C MET A 142 -23.51 -3.58 1.38
N ARG A 143 -24.47 -4.28 1.98
CA ARG A 143 -25.45 -5.06 1.20
C ARG A 143 -26.20 -4.20 0.17
N GLU A 144 -26.60 -2.98 0.54
CA GLU A 144 -27.26 -2.04 -0.36
C GLU A 144 -26.34 -1.60 -1.51
N ARG A 145 -25.07 -1.25 -1.21
CA ARG A 145 -24.06 -0.94 -2.25
C ARG A 145 -23.85 -2.12 -3.20
N TRP A 146 -23.82 -3.34 -2.68
CA TRP A 146 -23.65 -4.56 -3.49
C TRP A 146 -24.90 -4.90 -4.31
N ALA A 147 -26.09 -4.70 -3.75
CA ALA A 147 -27.36 -4.88 -4.45
C ALA A 147 -27.51 -3.88 -5.59
N ASN A 148 -27.16 -2.61 -5.36
CA ASN A 148 -27.19 -1.56 -6.38
C ASN A 148 -26.10 -1.70 -7.46
N ARG A 149 -25.06 -2.53 -7.20
CA ARG A 149 -24.02 -2.90 -8.17
C ARG A 149 -24.33 -4.19 -8.94
N ARG A 150 -25.42 -4.88 -8.60
CA ARG A 150 -25.86 -6.08 -9.31
C ARG A 150 -26.42 -5.64 -10.68
N PRO A 151 -26.01 -6.26 -11.80
CA PRO A 151 -26.58 -5.90 -13.10
C PRO A 151 -28.12 -6.06 -13.04
N PRO A 152 -28.88 -5.17 -13.70
CA PRO A 152 -30.34 -5.18 -13.64
C PRO A 152 -30.88 -6.56 -14.02
N GLU A 153 -31.89 -7.02 -13.27
CA GLU A 153 -32.61 -8.27 -13.51
C GLU A 153 -33.09 -8.30 -14.96
N GLY A 154 -32.44 -9.12 -15.78
CA GLY A 154 -32.62 -9.13 -17.23
C GLY A 154 -31.34 -9.45 -18.00
N GLN A 155 -30.17 -9.09 -17.46
CA GLN A 155 -28.91 -9.74 -17.85
C GLN A 155 -28.73 -11.00 -17.01
N GLN A 156 -29.59 -11.99 -17.25
CA GLN A 156 -29.18 -13.36 -17.00
C GLN A 156 -27.89 -13.55 -17.79
N ARG A 157 -26.75 -13.64 -17.10
CA ARG A 157 -25.62 -14.40 -17.65
C ARG A 157 -26.25 -15.67 -18.20
N ALA A 158 -26.18 -15.86 -19.52
CA ALA A 158 -26.59 -17.12 -20.12
C ALA A 158 -25.96 -18.22 -19.27
N GLU A 159 -26.77 -19.22 -18.91
CA GLU A 159 -26.49 -20.24 -17.90
C GLU A 159 -25.23 -21.12 -18.19
N GLY A 160 -24.43 -20.76 -19.20
CA GLY A 160 -23.19 -21.41 -19.62
C GLY A 160 -21.92 -20.54 -19.60
N GLU A 161 -21.96 -19.22 -19.43
CA GLU A 161 -20.73 -18.39 -19.38
C GLU A 161 -20.20 -18.24 -17.94
N ARG A 162 -19.92 -19.37 -17.32
CA ARG A 162 -18.93 -19.40 -16.25
C ARG A 162 -17.58 -19.23 -16.97
N PRO A 163 -16.71 -18.26 -16.61
CA PRO A 163 -15.34 -18.31 -17.10
C PRO A 163 -14.84 -19.72 -16.77
N GLU A 164 -14.40 -20.45 -17.79
CA GLU A 164 -13.80 -21.77 -17.61
C GLU A 164 -12.85 -21.63 -16.43
N GLY A 165 -13.17 -22.35 -15.35
CA GLY A 165 -12.32 -22.31 -14.19
C GLY A 165 -10.91 -22.69 -14.62
N PRO A 166 -9.87 -22.29 -13.86
CA PRO A 166 -8.52 -22.77 -14.12
C PRO A 166 -8.55 -24.28 -14.36
N PRO A 167 -7.78 -24.79 -15.34
CA PRO A 167 -7.87 -26.16 -15.83
C PRO A 167 -7.94 -27.15 -14.66
N GLU A 168 -8.77 -28.18 -14.82
CA GLU A 168 -9.31 -29.05 -13.78
C GLU A 168 -8.26 -29.87 -12.98
N GLY A 169 -6.97 -29.60 -13.14
CA GLY A 169 -5.84 -30.28 -12.49
C GLY A 169 -5.17 -29.54 -11.32
N GLU A 170 -5.41 -28.26 -11.08
CA GLU A 170 -4.62 -27.48 -10.08
C GLU A 170 -5.48 -26.57 -9.20
N ARG A 171 -6.65 -27.04 -8.76
CA ARG A 171 -7.33 -26.37 -7.65
C ARG A 171 -6.62 -26.77 -6.36
N PRO A 172 -5.97 -25.83 -5.63
CA PRO A 172 -5.41 -26.15 -4.33
C PRO A 172 -6.49 -26.78 -3.47
N SER A 173 -6.12 -27.88 -2.79
CA SER A 173 -7.02 -28.62 -1.93
C SER A 173 -7.56 -27.70 -0.84
N GLU A 174 -8.67 -28.08 -0.22
CA GLU A 174 -9.23 -27.29 0.88
C GLU A 174 -8.23 -27.14 2.03
N ALA A 175 -7.36 -28.13 2.22
CA ALA A 175 -6.22 -28.09 3.13
C ALA A 175 -5.16 -27.06 2.69
N ASP A 176 -4.76 -27.05 1.42
CA ASP A 176 -3.76 -26.09 0.91
C ASP A 176 -4.26 -24.64 0.99
N ARG A 177 -5.55 -24.42 0.75
CA ARG A 177 -6.16 -23.09 0.92
C ARG A 177 -6.17 -22.67 2.38
N ARG A 178 -6.41 -23.61 3.28
CA ARG A 178 -6.41 -23.37 4.72
C ARG A 178 -5.00 -23.06 5.21
N GLU A 179 -3.99 -23.80 4.75
CA GLU A 179 -2.58 -23.54 5.06
C GLU A 179 -2.08 -22.21 4.49
N GLN A 180 -2.41 -21.88 3.23
CA GLN A 180 -2.07 -20.56 2.68
C GLN A 180 -2.73 -19.42 3.48
N MET A 181 -3.97 -19.62 3.95
CA MET A 181 -4.66 -18.63 4.78
C MET A 181 -4.00 -18.51 6.15
N VAL A 182 -3.61 -19.62 6.78
CA VAL A 182 -2.90 -19.65 8.07
C VAL A 182 -1.51 -18.99 7.93
N SER A 183 -0.74 -19.32 6.89
CA SER A 183 0.57 -18.74 6.62
C SER A 183 0.51 -17.22 6.43
N ARG A 184 -0.49 -16.71 5.70
CA ARG A 184 -0.74 -15.25 5.58
C ARG A 184 -1.16 -14.61 6.90
N MET A 185 -1.88 -15.35 7.75
CA MET A 185 -2.25 -14.84 9.08
C MET A 185 -1.02 -14.74 9.98
N GLU A 186 -0.20 -15.78 9.98
CA GLU A 186 0.99 -15.89 10.82
C GLU A 186 2.04 -14.83 10.45
N SER A 187 2.25 -14.57 9.16
CA SER A 187 3.10 -13.45 8.72
C SER A 187 2.54 -12.09 9.13
N GLY A 188 1.22 -11.92 9.15
CA GLY A 188 0.56 -10.72 9.65
C GLY A 188 0.78 -10.50 11.16
N PHE A 189 0.76 -11.57 11.97
CA PHE A 189 1.07 -11.50 13.41
C PHE A 189 2.54 -11.18 13.67
N GLN A 190 3.46 -11.73 12.88
CA GLN A 190 4.90 -11.46 13.00
C GLN A 190 5.27 -10.01 12.68
N ASN A 191 4.50 -9.34 11.80
CA ASN A 191 4.71 -7.94 11.43
C ASN A 191 4.15 -6.92 12.45
N GLY A 192 3.71 -7.37 13.63
CA GLY A 192 3.47 -6.50 14.79
C GLY A 192 2.07 -5.88 14.91
N ASP A 193 1.13 -6.20 14.02
CA ASP A 193 -0.21 -5.60 14.00
C ASP A 193 -1.29 -6.56 14.54
N GLY A 194 -0.99 -7.26 15.63
CA GLY A 194 -1.83 -8.34 16.18
C GLY A 194 -3.22 -7.88 16.64
N GLN A 195 -3.35 -6.64 17.15
CA GLN A 195 -4.64 -6.04 17.50
C GLN A 195 -5.49 -5.79 16.25
N ARG A 196 -4.88 -5.24 15.19
CA ARG A 196 -5.54 -5.00 13.91
C ARG A 196 -5.96 -6.31 13.25
N MET A 197 -5.10 -7.33 13.29
CA MET A 197 -5.42 -8.67 12.78
C MET A 197 -6.54 -9.35 13.55
N GLY A 198 -6.55 -9.24 14.88
CA GLY A 198 -7.64 -9.76 15.72
C GLY A 198 -8.98 -9.09 15.39
N LEU A 199 -8.98 -7.77 15.24
CA LEU A 199 -10.14 -6.99 14.85
C LEU A 199 -10.63 -7.40 13.45
N MET A 200 -9.72 -7.50 12.48
CA MET A 200 -10.02 -7.94 11.12
C MET A 200 -10.57 -9.37 11.09
N MET A 201 -10.05 -10.29 11.92
CA MET A 201 -10.55 -11.66 12.03
C MET A 201 -11.97 -11.71 12.58
N ALA A 202 -12.22 -11.05 13.72
CA ALA A 202 -13.53 -10.98 14.33
C ALA A 202 -14.56 -10.36 13.37
N PHE A 203 -14.14 -9.31 12.67
CA PHE A 203 -14.93 -8.66 11.64
C PHE A 203 -15.23 -9.59 10.46
N ARG A 204 -14.23 -10.32 9.95
CA ARG A 204 -14.40 -11.30 8.86
C ARG A 204 -15.30 -12.46 9.27
N GLN A 205 -15.19 -12.96 10.49
CA GLN A 205 -16.06 -14.01 11.02
C GLN A 205 -17.51 -13.54 11.12
N ARG A 206 -17.72 -12.32 11.64
CA ARG A 206 -19.04 -11.70 11.75
C ARG A 206 -19.64 -11.40 10.36
N MET A 207 -18.83 -10.94 9.41
CA MET A 207 -19.24 -10.73 8.02
C MET A 207 -19.57 -12.04 7.31
N GLY A 208 -18.76 -13.09 7.51
CA GLY A 208 -19.01 -14.42 6.98
C GLY A 208 -20.37 -14.94 7.43
N ASN A 209 -20.69 -14.81 8.71
CA ASN A 209 -21.99 -15.22 9.25
C ASN A 209 -23.14 -14.36 8.69
N ALA A 210 -22.96 -13.04 8.58
CA ALA A 210 -23.96 -12.13 8.02
C ALA A 210 -24.23 -12.33 6.52
N MET A 211 -23.21 -12.71 5.73
CA MET A 211 -23.34 -12.98 4.30
C MET A 211 -23.84 -14.39 4.00
N ARG A 212 -23.48 -15.39 4.80
CA ARG A 212 -24.00 -16.78 4.66
C ARG A 212 -25.49 -16.88 5.00
N GLY A 213 -25.99 -15.97 5.84
CA GLY A 213 -27.41 -15.84 6.19
C GLY A 213 -28.25 -15.00 5.22
N GLY A 214 -27.67 -14.48 4.12
CA GLY A 214 -28.43 -13.76 3.09
C GLY A 214 -29.25 -14.72 2.22
N PRO A 215 -30.46 -14.36 1.76
CA PRO A 215 -31.41 -15.24 1.04
C PRO A 215 -30.96 -15.75 -0.34
N GLY A 216 -29.68 -15.67 -0.69
CA GLY A 216 -29.09 -16.23 -1.92
C GLY A 216 -27.86 -17.12 -1.68
N GLY A 217 -27.48 -17.39 -0.43
CA GLY A 217 -26.35 -18.27 -0.09
C GLY A 217 -26.69 -19.73 -0.32
N ARG A 218 -26.48 -20.22 -1.55
CA ARG A 218 -26.58 -21.61 -2.01
C ARG A 218 -25.67 -22.54 -1.19
N GLY A 219 -26.07 -22.84 0.05
CA GLY A 219 -25.61 -24.00 0.79
C GLY A 219 -26.26 -25.22 0.15
N GLY A 220 -25.56 -25.87 -0.77
CA GLY A 220 -25.96 -27.19 -1.22
C GLY A 220 -26.09 -28.12 0.00
N PRO A 221 -27.12 -28.98 0.06
CA PRO A 221 -27.24 -29.94 1.14
C PRO A 221 -25.99 -30.84 1.16
N PRO A 222 -25.53 -31.29 2.35
CA PRO A 222 -24.39 -32.20 2.44
C PRO A 222 -24.67 -33.47 1.60
N PRO A 223 -23.64 -34.07 0.97
CA PRO A 223 -23.83 -35.27 0.17
C PRO A 223 -24.44 -36.36 1.05
N GLY A 224 -25.71 -36.64 0.79
CA GLY A 224 -26.44 -37.72 1.43
C GLY A 224 -25.73 -39.03 1.16
N ASN A 225 -25.24 -39.62 2.23
CA ASN A 225 -24.67 -40.96 2.33
C ASN A 225 -25.68 -41.99 1.79
N ARG A 226 -25.63 -42.30 0.48
CA ARG A 226 -26.26 -43.49 -0.09
C ARG A 226 -25.29 -44.67 0.06
N ASN A 227 -25.26 -45.24 1.25
CA ASN A 227 -24.83 -46.62 1.40
C ASN A 227 -25.70 -47.28 2.47
N GLY A 228 -26.60 -48.16 2.03
CA GLY A 228 -27.50 -48.90 2.90
C GLY A 228 -28.66 -49.52 2.13
N GLY A 229 -28.56 -50.81 1.83
CA GLY A 229 -29.68 -51.62 1.39
C GLY A 229 -29.27 -52.74 0.44
N ASN A 230 -28.82 -53.85 1.03
CA ASN A 230 -28.92 -55.19 0.43
C ASN A 230 -30.39 -55.59 0.32
#